data_AF-A0A920RFS8-F1
#
_entry.id   AF-A0A920RFS8-F1
#
_cell.length_a   1.000
_cell.length_b   1.000
_cell.length_c   1.000
_cell.angle_alpha   90.00
_cell.angle_beta   90.00
_cell.angle_gamma   90.00
#
_symmetry.space_group_name_H-M   'P 1'
#
loop_
_entity.id
_entity.type
_entity.pdbx_description
1 polymer ?
#
loop_
_entity_poly.entity_id
_entity_poly.type
_entity_poly.pdbx_seq_one_letter_code
_entity_poly.pdbx_strand_id
1 'polypeptide(L)'
;MWYHNNAVFISSTDGGPDSLGQIFRLDIDRTGHSDQLTLIAQSESRKTFDSPDNLTVSPTGQLFIAEDGSAPNLIRVIDQNNNVVPFARNALNDGSSEFAGICFSPDGNLLFTNLQKEGITLAISGPFLS
;
A
#
# COMPACT_ATOMS: atom_id res chain seq x y z
N MET A 1 -6.31 -1.61 -6.50
CA MET A 1 -5.39 -1.36 -7.64
C MET A 1 -5.07 0.12 -7.73
N TRP A 2 -3.92 0.50 -8.27
CA TRP A 2 -3.50 1.90 -8.47
C TRP A 2 -2.70 2.06 -9.76
N TYR A 3 -2.96 3.10 -10.56
CA TYR A 3 -2.21 3.37 -11.80
C TYR A 3 -1.24 4.54 -11.62
N HIS A 4 0.01 4.36 -12.04
CA HIS A 4 1.05 5.39 -12.03
C HIS A 4 2.13 5.07 -13.07
N ASN A 5 2.55 6.06 -13.88
CA ASN A 5 3.65 5.95 -14.84
C ASN A 5 3.64 4.68 -15.72
N ASN A 6 2.51 4.41 -16.39
CA ASN A 6 2.31 3.20 -17.24
C ASN A 6 2.36 1.85 -16.50
N ALA A 7 2.37 1.85 -15.18
CA ALA A 7 2.22 0.64 -14.38
C ALA A 7 0.88 0.64 -13.62
N VAL A 8 0.31 -0.56 -13.45
CA VAL A 8 -0.79 -0.80 -12.50
C VAL A 8 -0.26 -1.63 -11.34
N PHE A 9 -0.41 -1.12 -10.13
CA PHE A 9 -0.14 -1.85 -8.90
C PHE A 9 -1.42 -2.54 -8.43
N ILE A 10 -1.32 -3.81 -8.10
CA ILE A 10 -2.45 -4.67 -7.76
C ILE A 10 -2.17 -5.27 -6.39
N SER A 11 -3.14 -5.12 -5.49
CA SER A 11 -3.13 -5.82 -4.22
C SER A 11 -3.93 -7.10 -4.36
N SER A 12 -3.38 -8.21 -3.87
CA SER A 12 -4.07 -9.47 -3.66
C SER A 12 -4.12 -9.70 -2.15
N THR A 13 -5.26 -9.46 -1.53
CA THR A 13 -5.38 -9.34 -0.06
C THR A 13 -5.03 -10.63 0.66
N ASP A 14 -5.48 -11.78 0.14
CA ASP A 14 -5.31 -13.11 0.72
C ASP A 14 -4.50 -14.04 -0.18
N GLY A 15 -3.72 -13.46 -1.10
CA GLY A 15 -2.80 -14.19 -1.96
C GLY A 15 -1.60 -14.79 -1.24
N GLY A 16 -0.87 -15.66 -1.95
CA GLY A 16 0.35 -16.29 -1.46
C GLY A 16 0.11 -17.54 -0.59
N PRO A 17 1.19 -18.25 -0.21
CA PRO A 17 1.10 -19.56 0.46
C PRO A 17 0.40 -19.53 1.83
N ASP A 18 0.54 -18.44 2.57
CA ASP A 18 -0.01 -18.27 3.92
C ASP A 18 -1.32 -17.46 3.95
N SER A 19 -1.84 -17.09 2.78
CA SER A 19 -3.00 -16.21 2.63
C SER A 19 -2.89 -14.86 3.34
N LEU A 20 -1.66 -14.31 3.39
CA LEU A 20 -1.34 -13.03 4.01
C LEU A 20 -1.20 -11.88 3.00
N GLY A 21 -1.21 -12.21 1.71
CA GLY A 21 -1.29 -11.25 0.63
C GLY A 21 -0.04 -11.14 -0.24
N GLN A 22 -0.23 -10.53 -1.41
CA GLN A 22 0.78 -10.30 -2.44
C GLN A 22 0.53 -8.95 -3.13
N ILE A 23 1.60 -8.30 -3.57
CA ILE A 23 1.54 -7.09 -4.40
C ILE A 23 2.15 -7.39 -5.77
N PHE A 24 1.40 -7.08 -6.81
CA PHE A 24 1.85 -7.20 -8.19
C PHE A 24 2.00 -5.84 -8.85
N ARG A 25 2.92 -5.76 -9.81
CA ARG A 25 3.06 -4.67 -10.77
C ARG A 25 2.79 -5.21 -12.16
N LEU A 26 1.86 -4.59 -12.87
CA LEU A 26 1.62 -4.81 -14.28
C LEU A 26 2.22 -3.64 -15.06
N ASP A 27 3.31 -3.88 -15.77
CA ASP A 27 3.89 -2.94 -16.72
C ASP A 27 3.15 -3.05 -18.05
N ILE A 28 2.50 -1.94 -18.45
CA ILE A 28 1.71 -1.87 -19.68
C ILE A 28 2.63 -1.45 -20.83
N ASP A 29 2.82 -2.33 -21.80
CA ASP A 29 3.59 -2.01 -22.99
C ASP A 29 2.73 -1.23 -24.00
N ARG A 30 3.22 -0.06 -24.41
CA ARG A 30 2.55 0.78 -25.42
C ARG A 30 3.17 0.68 -26.81
N THR A 31 4.13 -0.22 -26.99
CA THR A 31 4.89 -0.40 -28.23
C THR A 31 4.42 -1.59 -29.06
N GLY A 32 3.50 -2.40 -28.52
CA GLY A 32 2.91 -3.56 -29.19
C GLY A 32 3.47 -4.91 -28.75
N HIS A 33 4.32 -4.93 -27.71
CA HIS A 33 4.75 -6.15 -27.03
C HIS A 33 3.72 -6.57 -25.97
N SER A 34 3.92 -7.75 -25.37
CA SER A 34 3.08 -8.20 -24.26
C SER A 34 3.33 -7.38 -23.00
N ASP A 35 2.27 -7.11 -22.25
CA ASP A 35 2.36 -6.59 -20.88
C ASP A 35 3.11 -7.58 -19.96
N GLN A 36 3.75 -7.06 -18.92
CA GLN A 36 4.49 -7.86 -17.94
C GLN A 36 3.87 -7.74 -16.54
N LEU A 37 3.38 -8.86 -16.00
CA LEU A 37 2.95 -8.96 -14.61
C LEU A 37 4.09 -9.51 -13.74
N THR A 38 4.49 -8.77 -12.72
CA THR A 38 5.57 -9.11 -11.80
C THR A 38 5.05 -9.12 -10.36
N LEU A 39 5.32 -10.19 -9.61
CA LEU A 39 5.14 -10.21 -8.16
C LEU A 39 6.27 -9.38 -7.53
N ILE A 40 5.94 -8.22 -6.95
CA ILE A 40 6.93 -7.28 -6.39
C ILE A 40 7.03 -7.39 -4.87
N ALA A 41 6.03 -7.95 -4.19
CA ALA A 41 6.10 -8.28 -2.77
C ALA A 41 5.17 -9.45 -2.43
N GLN A 42 5.62 -10.34 -1.56
CA GLN A 42 4.83 -11.42 -0.96
C GLN A 42 5.00 -11.37 0.56
N SER A 43 3.92 -11.56 1.30
CA SER A 43 4.03 -11.68 2.75
C SER A 43 4.52 -13.08 3.13
N GLU A 44 5.69 -13.13 3.76
CA GLU A 44 6.26 -14.34 4.36
C GLU A 44 5.83 -14.50 5.83
N SER A 45 5.24 -13.44 6.41
CA SER A 45 4.64 -13.42 7.73
C SER A 45 3.95 -12.08 7.95
N ARG A 46 3.06 -12.00 8.96
CA ARG A 46 2.41 -10.75 9.40
C ARG A 46 3.38 -9.61 9.75
N LYS A 47 4.68 -9.88 9.93
CA LYS A 47 5.69 -8.84 10.14
C LYS A 47 6.00 -8.07 8.86
N THR A 48 5.96 -8.73 7.70
CA THR A 48 6.17 -8.12 6.38
C THR A 48 4.98 -7.22 6.05
N PHE A 49 3.80 -7.82 5.94
CA PHE A 49 2.49 -7.18 5.91
C PHE A 49 1.38 -8.22 6.13
N ASP A 50 0.16 -7.79 6.43
CA ASP A 50 -1.01 -8.68 6.60
C ASP A 50 -2.21 -8.09 5.87
N SER A 51 -2.78 -8.83 4.91
CA SER A 51 -3.95 -8.44 4.12
C SER A 51 -3.88 -7.03 3.52
N PRO A 52 -2.96 -6.80 2.56
CA PRO A 52 -2.86 -5.51 1.91
C PRO A 52 -4.11 -5.25 1.06
N ASP A 53 -4.70 -4.07 1.16
CA ASP A 53 -5.91 -3.73 0.40
C ASP A 53 -5.67 -2.51 -0.49
N ASN A 54 -5.59 -1.32 0.10
CA ASN A 54 -5.55 -0.09 -0.68
C ASN A 54 -4.11 0.34 -0.96
N LEU A 55 -3.91 0.93 -2.15
CA LEU A 55 -2.60 1.28 -2.66
C LEU A 55 -2.59 2.74 -3.12
N THR A 56 -1.46 3.42 -2.93
CA THR A 56 -1.18 4.69 -3.61
C THR A 56 0.31 4.84 -3.87
N VAL A 57 0.69 5.67 -4.82
CA VAL A 57 2.09 5.97 -5.11
C VAL A 57 2.39 7.39 -4.67
N SER A 58 3.48 7.58 -3.93
CA SER A 58 3.95 8.90 -3.50
C SER A 58 4.40 9.75 -4.68
N PRO A 59 4.50 11.08 -4.51
CA PRO A 59 5.05 11.97 -5.54
C PRO A 59 6.47 11.59 -5.99
N THR A 60 7.23 10.94 -5.12
CA THR A 60 8.61 10.47 -5.36
C THR A 60 8.66 9.02 -5.86
N GLY A 61 7.51 8.36 -6.06
CA GLY A 61 7.41 7.07 -6.73
C GLY A 61 7.42 5.83 -5.82
N GLN A 62 7.44 5.97 -4.50
CA GLN A 62 7.31 4.83 -3.59
C GLN A 62 5.85 4.36 -3.48
N LEU A 63 5.64 3.05 -3.40
CA LEU A 63 4.31 2.45 -3.23
C LEU A 63 3.94 2.38 -1.74
N PHE A 64 2.85 3.04 -1.38
CA PHE A 64 2.22 2.97 -0.07
C PHE A 64 1.09 1.94 -0.10
N ILE A 65 0.99 1.16 0.97
CA ILE A 65 0.07 0.02 1.12
C ILE A 65 -0.67 0.19 2.43
N ALA A 66 -2.00 0.14 2.39
CA ALA A 66 -2.85 0.11 3.57
C ALA A 66 -3.28 -1.34 3.86
N GLU A 67 -3.15 -1.77 5.12
CA GLU A 67 -3.54 -3.11 5.58
C GLU A 67 -5.00 -3.14 6.09
N ASP A 68 -5.68 -4.25 5.79
CA ASP A 68 -6.94 -4.73 6.38
C ASP A 68 -6.77 -6.15 6.94
N GLY A 69 -5.74 -6.29 7.77
CA GLY A 69 -5.35 -7.55 8.39
C GLY A 69 -5.66 -7.60 9.88
N SER A 70 -4.88 -8.44 10.56
CA SER A 70 -4.93 -8.57 12.01
C SER A 70 -4.39 -7.32 12.69
N ALA A 71 -5.00 -6.92 13.81
CA ALA A 71 -4.52 -5.79 14.58
C ALA A 71 -3.05 -5.97 15.03
N PRO A 72 -2.25 -4.89 15.04
CA PRO A 72 -2.58 -3.57 14.52
C PRO A 72 -2.47 -3.51 13.00
N ASN A 73 -3.37 -2.79 12.33
CA ASN A 73 -3.22 -2.42 10.92
C ASN A 73 -2.20 -1.29 10.74
N LEU A 74 -1.38 -1.40 9.70
CA LEU A 74 -0.37 -0.42 9.33
C LEU A 74 -0.59 0.15 7.93
N ILE A 75 0.02 1.30 7.71
CA ILE A 75 0.44 1.73 6.37
C ILE A 75 1.89 1.28 6.20
N ARG A 76 2.16 0.52 5.15
CA ARG A 76 3.50 0.12 4.72
C ARG A 76 3.95 0.95 3.53
N VAL A 77 5.24 0.93 3.26
CA VAL A 77 5.83 1.49 2.05
C VAL A 77 6.87 0.51 1.49
N ILE A 78 6.92 0.38 0.17
CA ILE A 78 8.06 -0.25 -0.52
C ILE A 78 9.14 0.81 -0.70
N ASP A 79 10.27 0.66 -0.02
CA ASP A 79 11.38 1.60 -0.07
C ASP A 79 12.19 1.50 -1.38
N GLN A 80 13.20 2.37 -1.55
CA GLN A 80 14.06 2.40 -2.74
C GLN A 80 14.90 1.12 -2.92
N ASN A 81 15.05 0.32 -1.87
CA ASN A 81 15.77 -0.95 -1.87
C ASN A 81 14.82 -2.15 -2.08
N ASN A 82 13.53 -1.89 -2.40
CA ASN A 82 12.47 -2.90 -2.53
C ASN A 82 12.14 -3.65 -1.24
N ASN A 83 12.40 -3.05 -0.07
CA ASN A 83 11.94 -3.61 1.19
C ASN A 83 10.56 -3.06 1.55
N VAL A 84 9.68 -3.93 2.06
CA VAL A 84 8.43 -3.49 2.70
C VAL A 84 8.74 -3.07 4.13
N VAL A 85 8.54 -1.79 4.45
CA VAL A 85 8.80 -1.23 5.77
C VAL A 85 7.56 -0.53 6.33
N PRO A 86 7.37 -0.50 7.66
CA PRO A 86 6.27 0.23 8.28
C PRO A 86 6.45 1.74 8.09
N PHE A 87 5.37 2.41 7.68
CA PHE A 87 5.30 3.88 7.59
C PHE A 87 4.49 4.48 8.73
N ALA A 88 3.28 3.96 8.97
CA ALA A 88 2.41 4.38 10.06
C ALA A 88 1.67 3.17 10.66
N ARG A 89 1.25 3.30 11.92
CA ARG A 89 0.47 2.28 12.64
C ARG A 89 -0.83 2.91 13.14
N ASN A 90 -1.96 2.23 12.97
CA ASN A 90 -3.20 2.63 13.64
C ASN A 90 -3.04 2.46 15.16
N ALA A 91 -3.10 3.58 15.89
CA ALA A 91 -2.93 3.60 17.34
C ALA A 91 -4.27 3.60 18.10
N LEU A 92 -5.39 3.83 17.43
CA LEU A 92 -6.71 3.84 18.05
C LEU A 92 -7.23 2.41 18.22
N ASN A 93 -7.91 2.14 19.33
CA ASN A 93 -8.58 0.87 19.59
C ASN A 93 -7.73 -0.35 19.22
N ASP A 94 -6.50 -0.39 19.75
CA ASP A 94 -5.43 -1.38 19.49
C ASP A 94 -4.91 -1.51 18.05
N GLY A 95 -5.48 -0.76 17.11
CA GLY A 95 -5.20 -0.82 15.68
C GLY A 95 -6.11 -1.79 14.93
N SER A 96 -7.23 -2.21 15.51
CA SER A 96 -8.18 -3.17 14.94
C SER A 96 -9.01 -2.65 13.76
N SER A 97 -9.06 -1.34 13.50
CA SER A 97 -9.62 -0.81 12.25
C SER A 97 -8.57 -0.79 11.17
N GLU A 98 -8.97 -1.17 9.95
CA GLU A 98 -8.17 -0.98 8.75
C GLU A 98 -7.96 0.49 8.42
N PHE A 99 -6.91 0.73 7.63
CA PHE A 99 -6.78 1.95 6.85
C PHE A 99 -7.52 1.77 5.52
N ALA A 100 -8.56 2.56 5.29
CA ALA A 100 -9.42 2.46 4.11
C ALA A 100 -9.39 3.74 3.28
N GLY A 101 -9.21 3.60 1.97
CA GLY A 101 -8.88 4.69 1.05
C GLY A 101 -7.51 5.28 1.38
N ILE A 102 -6.63 5.38 0.39
CA ILE A 102 -5.33 6.05 0.58
C ILE A 102 -4.98 6.82 -0.68
N CYS A 103 -4.62 8.09 -0.55
CA CYS A 103 -4.16 8.90 -1.68
C CYS A 103 -3.34 10.10 -1.23
N PHE A 104 -2.40 10.50 -2.07
CA PHE A 104 -1.70 11.78 -1.91
C PHE A 104 -2.53 12.93 -2.46
N SER A 105 -2.41 14.11 -1.84
CA SER A 105 -2.86 15.37 -2.40
C SER A 105 -2.13 15.65 -3.73
N PRO A 106 -2.73 16.43 -4.66
CA PRO A 106 -2.08 16.74 -5.94
C PRO A 106 -0.73 17.44 -5.82
N ASP A 107 -0.51 18.22 -4.75
CA ASP A 107 0.75 18.88 -4.43
C ASP A 107 1.74 17.99 -3.66
N GLY A 108 1.33 16.76 -3.30
CA GLY A 108 2.17 15.79 -2.60
C GLY A 108 2.41 16.06 -1.12
N ASN A 109 1.80 17.11 -0.57
CA ASN A 109 2.08 17.57 0.80
C ASN A 109 1.26 16.85 1.88
N LEU A 110 0.18 16.17 1.49
CA LEU A 110 -0.68 15.42 2.39
C LEU A 110 -0.93 14.01 1.88
N LEU A 111 -0.96 13.06 2.80
CA LEU A 111 -1.49 11.72 2.60
C LEU A 111 -2.84 11.65 3.31
N PHE A 112 -3.89 11.36 2.55
CA PHE A 112 -5.23 11.13 3.11
C PHE A 112 -5.50 9.64 3.25
N THR A 113 -6.13 9.27 4.36
CA THR A 113 -6.65 7.91 4.57
C THR A 113 -7.78 7.92 5.59
N ASN A 114 -8.59 6.86 5.66
CA ASN A 114 -9.65 6.73 6.66
C ASN A 114 -9.36 5.59 7.63
N LEU A 115 -9.85 5.73 8.86
CA LEU A 115 -10.04 4.60 9.76
C LEU A 115 -11.50 4.17 9.64
N GLN A 116 -11.73 3.04 8.96
CA GLN A 116 -13.05 2.66 8.46
C GLN A 116 -14.09 2.53 9.57
N LYS A 117 -13.75 1.81 10.66
CA LYS A 117 -14.70 1.54 11.75
C LYS A 117 -15.04 2.79 12.54
N GLU A 118 -14.07 3.69 12.74
CA GLU A 118 -14.26 4.94 13.46
C GLU A 118 -14.94 6.03 12.61
N GLY A 119 -14.96 5.89 11.27
CA GLY A 119 -15.49 6.91 10.37
C GLY A 119 -14.67 8.21 10.38
N ILE A 120 -13.36 8.12 10.61
CA ILE A 120 -12.45 9.26 10.71
C ILE A 120 -11.61 9.35 9.44
N THR A 121 -11.53 10.54 8.84
CA THR A 121 -10.55 10.85 7.79
C THR A 121 -9.33 11.53 8.40
N LEU A 122 -8.15 11.00 8.10
CA LEU A 122 -6.85 11.55 8.49
C LEU A 122 -6.25 12.33 7.32
N ALA A 123 -5.67 13.49 7.63
CA ALA A 123 -4.76 14.21 6.76
C ALA A 123 -3.38 14.18 7.44
N ILE A 124 -2.48 13.38 6.91
CA ILE A 124 -1.13 13.20 7.44
C ILE A 124 -0.21 14.13 6.63
N SER A 125 0.70 14.85 7.28
CA SER A 125 1.72 15.70 6.64
C SER A 125 3.11 15.10 6.80
N GLY A 126 3.97 15.32 5.80
CA GLY A 126 5.29 14.71 5.67
C GLY A 126 6.38 15.30 6.58
N PRO A 127 7.63 14.80 6.45
CA PRO A 127 8.20 14.27 5.20
C PRO A 127 7.79 12.82 4.87
N PHE A 128 7.51 12.53 3.59
CA PHE A 128 7.05 11.22 3.08
C PHE A 128 8.16 10.35 2.47
N LEU A 129 9.37 10.44 3.02
CA LEU A 129 10.61 9.81 2.57
C LEU A 129 11.23 10.44 1.31
N SER A 130 12.53 10.73 1.41
CA SER A 130 13.44 11.12 0.33
C SER A 130 14.54 10.09 0.20
#